data_AF-A0A961QM24-F1
#
_entry.id   AF-A0A961QM24-F1
#
_cell.length_a   1.000
_cell.length_b   1.000
_cell.length_c   1.000
_cell.angle_alpha   90.00
_cell.angle_beta   90.00
_cell.angle_gamma   90.00
#
_symmetry.space_group_name_H-M   'P 1'
#
loop_
_entity.id
_entity.type
_entity.pdbx_description
1 polymer ?
#
loop_
_entity_poly.entity_id
_entity_poly.type
_entity_poly.pdbx_seq_one_letter_code
_entity_poly.pdbx_strand_id
1 'polypeptide(L)'
;MRFLIACLFFVSPALACEAPFRAGLAAFAEADATLSATEESLYRGLGWASRGAVVERLEARSARTTACDEVGALQRDLARARRWVSEAETRFRLAQALCVGENRVRAARNLEALGDTADAIARQAAYLASLTERCGGG
;
A
#
# COMPACT_ATOMS: atom_id res chain seq x y z
N MET A 1 26.38 35.49 -31.56
CA MET A 1 25.37 35.16 -30.53
C MET A 1 24.09 34.72 -31.21
N ARG A 2 23.39 33.73 -30.63
CA ARG A 2 22.07 33.18 -31.02
C ARG A 2 22.13 32.00 -32.00
N PHE A 3 22.04 30.78 -31.46
CA PHE A 3 20.99 29.80 -31.74
C PHE A 3 21.03 28.76 -30.63
N LEU A 4 20.45 29.15 -29.50
CA LEU A 4 20.19 28.30 -28.35
C LEU A 4 18.67 28.23 -28.24
N ILE A 5 18.15 27.04 -27.93
CA ILE A 5 16.79 26.72 -27.48
C ILE A 5 15.80 26.33 -28.57
N ALA A 6 15.70 25.01 -28.82
CA ALA A 6 14.46 24.34 -29.21
C ALA A 6 14.52 22.82 -28.88
N CYS A 7 14.92 22.46 -27.66
CA CYS A 7 14.76 21.09 -27.13
C CYS A 7 13.72 21.07 -26.00
N LEU A 8 12.55 21.68 -26.21
CA LEU A 8 11.49 21.71 -25.20
C LEU A 8 10.29 20.87 -25.65
N PHE A 9 10.28 19.63 -25.15
CA PHE A 9 9.10 18.87 -24.74
C PHE A 9 7.98 18.61 -25.76
N PHE A 10 8.27 17.86 -26.82
CA PHE A 10 7.24 17.02 -27.45
C PHE A 10 7.07 15.73 -26.63
N VAL A 11 6.55 15.84 -25.40
CA VAL A 11 6.00 14.66 -24.71
C VAL A 11 4.66 14.41 -25.38
N SER A 12 4.55 13.33 -26.15
CA SER A 12 3.28 12.96 -26.78
C SER A 12 2.20 12.84 -25.69
N PRO A 13 0.96 13.32 -25.92
CA PRO A 13 -0.12 13.25 -24.93
C PRO A 13 -0.36 11.83 -24.42
N ALA A 14 -0.10 10.81 -25.25
CA ALA A 14 -0.10 9.41 -24.84
C ALA A 14 0.95 9.10 -23.75
N LEU A 15 2.20 9.56 -23.91
CA LEU A 15 3.28 9.37 -22.93
C LEU A 15 3.03 10.14 -21.64
N ALA A 16 2.41 11.32 -21.73
CA ALA A 16 2.03 12.13 -20.57
C ALA A 16 0.96 11.43 -19.70
N CYS A 17 0.04 10.68 -20.32
CA CYS A 17 -0.96 9.86 -19.64
C CYS A 17 -0.38 8.53 -19.12
N GLU A 18 0.43 7.84 -19.92
CA GLU A 18 0.83 6.47 -19.65
C GLU A 18 1.84 6.35 -18.50
N ALA A 19 2.79 7.28 -18.39
CA ALA A 19 3.78 7.29 -17.31
C ALA A 19 3.15 7.34 -15.90
N PRO A 20 2.26 8.31 -15.56
CA PRO A 20 1.62 8.32 -14.26
C PRO A 20 0.68 7.12 -14.07
N PHE A 21 0.00 6.64 -15.12
CA PHE A 21 -0.85 5.46 -15.00
C PHE A 21 -0.06 4.21 -14.59
N ARG A 22 1.07 3.94 -15.26
CA ARG A 22 1.95 2.79 -14.94
C ARG A 22 2.58 2.94 -13.56
N ALA A 23 3.01 4.15 -13.18
CA ALA A 23 3.54 4.42 -11.84
C ALA A 23 2.47 4.16 -10.75
N GLY A 24 1.21 4.54 -11.02
CA GLY A 24 0.09 4.25 -10.13
C GLY A 24 -0.15 2.75 -9.95
N LEU A 25 -0.11 1.97 -11.04
CA LEU A 25 -0.23 0.51 -10.99
C LEU A 25 0.90 -0.14 -10.18
N ALA A 26 2.14 0.32 -10.38
CA ALA A 26 3.29 -0.21 -9.65
C ALA A 26 3.18 0.06 -8.14
N ALA A 27 2.85 1.29 -7.76
CA ALA A 27 2.65 1.63 -6.35
C ALA A 27 1.48 0.86 -5.73
N PHE A 28 0.38 0.68 -6.46
CA PHE A 28 -0.75 -0.11 -5.96
C PHE A 28 -0.35 -1.58 -5.76
N ALA A 29 0.39 -2.18 -6.68
CA ALA A 29 0.86 -3.56 -6.53
C ALA A 29 1.75 -3.77 -5.27
N GLU A 30 2.62 -2.81 -4.96
CA GLU A 30 3.44 -2.85 -3.74
C GLU A 30 2.60 -2.75 -2.45
N ALA A 31 1.57 -1.90 -2.46
CA ALA A 31 0.64 -1.79 -1.36
C ALA A 31 -0.14 -3.10 -1.14
N ASP A 32 -0.69 -3.68 -2.22
CA ASP A 32 -1.49 -4.91 -2.19
C ASP A 32 -0.67 -6.12 -1.73
N ALA A 33 0.56 -6.26 -2.23
CA ALA A 33 1.48 -7.33 -1.81
C ALA A 33 1.82 -7.23 -0.32
N THR A 34 2.05 -6.01 0.18
CA THR A 34 2.36 -5.77 1.59
C THR A 34 1.16 -6.02 2.50
N LEU A 35 -0.03 -5.61 2.05
CA LEU A 35 -1.29 -5.87 2.76
C LEU A 35 -1.54 -7.37 2.88
N SER A 36 -1.40 -8.09 1.76
CA SER A 36 -1.56 -9.55 1.68
C SER A 36 -0.57 -10.28 2.61
N ALA A 37 0.71 -9.88 2.60
CA ALA A 37 1.72 -10.47 3.48
C ALA A 37 1.46 -10.20 4.98
N THR A 38 0.92 -9.02 5.29
CA THR A 38 0.50 -8.67 6.66
C THR A 38 -0.69 -9.52 7.09
N GLU A 39 -1.70 -9.65 6.22
CA GLU A 39 -2.89 -10.46 6.44
C GLU A 39 -2.53 -11.93 6.65
N GLU A 40 -1.60 -12.45 5.84
CA GLU A 40 -1.06 -13.79 5.97
C GLU A 40 -0.39 -13.99 7.35
N SER A 41 0.47 -13.03 7.73
CA SER A 41 1.15 -13.05 9.02
C SER A 41 0.17 -12.98 10.18
N LEU A 42 -0.99 -12.36 10.02
CA LEU A 42 -2.01 -12.21 11.08
C LEU A 42 -3.04 -13.34 11.11
N TYR A 43 -3.40 -13.93 9.97
CA TYR A 43 -4.59 -14.78 9.89
C TYR A 43 -4.38 -16.11 9.14
N ARG A 44 -3.26 -16.34 8.45
CA ARG A 44 -3.04 -17.63 7.75
C ARG A 44 -3.12 -18.82 8.70
N GLY A 45 -3.94 -19.80 8.33
CA GLY A 45 -4.12 -21.05 9.06
C GLY A 45 -5.00 -20.95 10.30
N LEU A 46 -5.55 -19.76 10.58
CA LEU A 46 -6.42 -19.53 11.73
C LEU A 46 -7.81 -19.18 11.21
N GLY A 47 -8.84 -19.87 11.71
CA GLY A 47 -10.24 -19.50 11.48
C GLY A 47 -10.58 -18.19 12.22
N TRP A 48 -11.45 -18.27 13.22
CA TRP A 48 -11.71 -17.13 14.13
C TRP A 48 -10.53 -16.95 15.10
N ALA A 49 -9.48 -16.23 14.68
CA ALA A 49 -8.28 -16.03 15.47
C ALA A 49 -8.51 -15.04 16.63
N SER A 50 -8.35 -15.50 17.87
CA SER A 50 -8.28 -14.60 19.02
C SER A 50 -6.96 -13.82 19.02
N ARG A 51 -6.92 -12.64 19.66
CA ARG A 51 -5.67 -11.87 19.83
C ARG A 51 -4.56 -12.69 20.48
N GLY A 52 -4.89 -13.61 21.39
CA GLY A 52 -3.91 -14.50 22.03
C GLY A 52 -3.27 -15.47 21.04
N ALA A 53 -4.07 -16.14 20.21
CA ALA A 53 -3.57 -17.08 19.20
C ALA A 53 -2.65 -16.40 18.17
N VAL A 54 -2.94 -15.14 17.82
CA VAL A 54 -2.06 -14.35 16.93
C VAL A 54 -0.71 -14.08 17.60
N VAL A 55 -0.70 -13.63 18.86
CA VAL A 55 0.54 -13.35 19.60
C VAL A 55 1.38 -14.62 19.77
N GLU A 56 0.78 -15.72 20.22
CA GLU A 56 1.50 -17.01 20.41
C GLU A 56 2.15 -17.50 19.13
N ARG A 57 1.47 -17.33 18.00
CA ARG A 57 2.02 -17.72 16.70
C ARG A 57 3.14 -16.79 16.23
N LEU A 58 3.01 -15.48 16.44
CA LEU A 58 4.09 -14.54 16.14
C LEU A 58 5.33 -14.87 16.99
N GLU A 59 5.14 -15.23 18.25
CA GLU A 59 6.21 -15.72 19.13
C GLU A 59 6.82 -17.03 18.62
N ALA A 60 5.99 -17.98 18.19
CA ALA A 60 6.44 -19.28 17.67
C ALA A 60 7.13 -19.19 16.29
N ARG A 61 6.93 -18.09 15.55
CA ARG A 61 7.46 -17.91 14.19
C ARG A 61 8.98 -17.77 14.16
N SER A 62 9.57 -17.25 15.23
CA SER A 62 10.99 -16.90 15.26
C SER A 62 11.56 -17.09 16.65
N ALA A 63 12.68 -17.80 16.75
CA ALA A 63 13.45 -17.90 17.99
C ALA A 63 14.31 -16.64 18.28
N ARG A 64 14.29 -15.64 17.38
CA ARG A 64 15.17 -14.46 17.44
C ARG A 64 14.44 -13.15 17.73
N THR A 65 13.12 -13.14 17.61
CA THR A 65 12.28 -11.94 17.72
C THR A 65 11.06 -12.28 18.54
N THR A 66 10.64 -11.35 19.40
CA THR A 66 9.40 -11.52 20.16
C THR A 66 8.19 -11.23 19.28
N ALA A 67 7.01 -11.67 19.70
CA ALA A 67 5.75 -11.29 19.07
C ALA A 67 5.58 -9.76 19.00
N CYS A 68 6.11 -9.04 19.99
CA CYS A 68 6.06 -7.57 20.02
C CYS A 68 6.98 -6.93 18.97
N ASP A 69 8.18 -7.49 18.77
CA ASP A 69 9.07 -7.06 17.68
C ASP A 69 8.41 -7.28 16.31
N GLU A 70 7.73 -8.42 16.16
CA GLU A 70 7.02 -8.80 14.94
C GLU A 70 5.80 -7.91 14.69
N VAL A 71 5.00 -7.60 15.72
CA VAL A 71 3.92 -6.60 15.62
C VAL A 71 4.48 -5.25 15.19
N GLY A 72 5.61 -4.83 15.77
CA GLY A 72 6.29 -3.60 15.37
C GLY A 72 6.77 -3.61 13.92
N ALA A 73 7.23 -4.76 13.41
CA ALA A 73 7.58 -4.92 12.00
C ALA A 73 6.36 -4.78 11.08
N LEU A 74 5.26 -5.47 11.40
CA LEU A 74 4.01 -5.39 10.64
C LEU A 74 3.43 -3.96 10.63
N GLN A 75 3.56 -3.22 11.73
CA GLN A 75 3.17 -1.80 11.77
C GLN A 75 3.98 -0.93 10.81
N ARG A 76 5.30 -1.15 10.73
CA ARG A 76 6.18 -0.43 9.80
C ARG A 76 5.85 -0.77 8.34
N ASP A 77 5.50 -2.01 8.08
CA ASP A 77 5.10 -2.48 6.75
C ASP A 77 3.76 -1.87 6.33
N LEU A 78 2.75 -1.83 7.21
CA LEU A 78 1.50 -1.12 6.93
C LEU A 78 1.69 0.39 6.75
N ALA A 79 2.58 1.01 7.52
CA ALA A 79 2.92 2.42 7.31
C ALA A 79 3.55 2.66 5.93
N ARG A 80 4.27 1.67 5.39
CA ARG A 80 4.83 1.70 4.03
C ARG A 80 3.75 1.48 2.97
N ALA A 81 2.86 0.50 3.18
CA ALA A 81 1.67 0.28 2.36
C ALA A 81 0.84 1.56 2.20
N ARG A 82 0.61 2.28 3.29
CA ARG A 82 -0.12 3.56 3.26
C ARG A 82 0.57 4.62 2.39
N ARG A 83 1.91 4.68 2.39
CA ARG A 83 2.65 5.60 1.51
C ARG A 83 2.48 5.23 0.05
N TRP A 84 2.54 3.95 -0.28
CA TRP A 84 2.32 3.48 -1.65
C TRP A 84 0.88 3.71 -2.13
N VAL A 85 -0.12 3.53 -1.26
CA VAL A 85 -1.52 3.90 -1.59
C VAL A 85 -1.64 5.39 -1.90
N SER A 86 -1.04 6.26 -1.09
CA SER A 86 -1.05 7.72 -1.32
C SER A 86 -0.31 8.11 -2.61
N GLU A 87 0.80 7.44 -2.93
CA GLU A 87 1.47 7.62 -4.20
C GLU A 87 0.59 7.16 -5.36
N ALA A 88 0.03 5.94 -5.30
CA ALA A 88 -0.84 5.40 -6.33
C ALA A 88 -2.05 6.32 -6.59
N GLU A 89 -2.66 6.86 -5.53
CA GLU A 89 -3.77 7.81 -5.63
C GLU A 89 -3.35 9.09 -6.36
N THR A 90 -2.20 9.66 -5.99
CA THR A 90 -1.65 10.86 -6.65
C THR A 90 -1.41 10.59 -8.14
N ARG A 91 -0.84 9.44 -8.47
CA ARG A 91 -0.51 9.03 -9.84
C ARG A 91 -1.77 8.76 -10.67
N PHE A 92 -2.79 8.10 -10.11
CA PHE A 92 -4.04 7.85 -10.83
C PHE A 92 -4.88 9.11 -10.98
N ARG A 93 -4.88 10.05 -10.03
CA ARG A 93 -5.50 11.38 -10.23
C ARG A 93 -4.85 12.12 -11.38
N LEU A 94 -3.52 12.13 -11.44
CA LEU A 94 -2.78 12.74 -12.56
C LEU A 94 -3.09 12.02 -13.88
N ALA A 95 -3.13 10.69 -13.90
CA ALA A 95 -3.52 9.92 -15.08
C ALA A 95 -4.97 10.22 -15.49
N GLN A 96 -5.91 10.31 -14.55
CA GLN A 96 -7.31 10.62 -14.84
C GLN A 96 -7.46 12.01 -15.50
N ALA A 97 -6.63 12.98 -15.11
CA ALA A 97 -6.63 14.32 -15.68
C ALA A 97 -5.98 14.37 -17.08
N LEU A 98 -4.94 13.58 -17.32
CA LEU A 98 -4.16 13.60 -18.58
C LEU A 98 -4.65 12.61 -19.63
N CYS A 99 -5.26 11.49 -19.21
CA CYS A 99 -5.76 10.44 -20.09
C CYS A 99 -7.13 10.80 -20.67
N VAL A 100 -7.44 10.18 -21.81
CA VAL A 100 -8.75 10.23 -22.45
C VAL A 100 -9.29 8.81 -22.68
N GLY A 101 -10.59 8.69 -22.95
CA GLY A 101 -11.24 7.41 -23.25
C GLY A 101 -11.07 6.38 -22.14
N GLU A 102 -10.73 5.14 -22.53
CA GLU A 102 -10.68 3.99 -21.63
C GLU A 102 -9.69 4.16 -20.48
N ASN A 103 -8.50 4.73 -20.72
CA ASN A 103 -7.48 4.87 -19.68
C ASN A 103 -7.90 5.84 -18.57
N ARG A 104 -8.69 6.88 -18.89
CA ARG A 104 -9.29 7.76 -17.87
C ARG A 104 -10.30 6.99 -17.01
N VAL A 105 -11.13 6.14 -17.62
CA VAL A 105 -12.10 5.31 -16.89
C VAL A 105 -11.39 4.29 -16.01
N ARG A 106 -10.31 3.66 -16.50
CA ARG A 106 -9.48 2.75 -15.71
C ARG A 106 -8.82 3.45 -14.53
N ALA A 107 -8.31 4.68 -14.72
CA ALA A 107 -7.73 5.46 -13.64
C ALA A 107 -8.78 5.78 -12.56
N ALA A 108 -10.02 6.11 -12.95
CA ALA A 108 -11.13 6.32 -12.01
C ALA A 108 -11.45 5.06 -11.18
N ARG A 109 -11.58 3.90 -11.82
CA ARG A 109 -11.82 2.62 -11.12
C ARG A 109 -10.69 2.25 -10.18
N ASN A 110 -9.44 2.50 -10.56
CA ASN A 110 -8.30 2.27 -9.67
C ASN A 110 -8.30 3.19 -8.45
N LEU A 111 -8.80 4.44 -8.57
CA LEU A 111 -8.97 5.32 -7.42
C LEU A 111 -10.02 4.79 -6.43
N GLU A 112 -11.12 4.23 -6.94
CA GLU A 112 -12.14 3.58 -6.11
C GLU A 112 -11.56 2.36 -5.37
N ALA A 113 -10.85 1.48 -6.10
CA ALA A 113 -10.21 0.31 -5.51
C ALA A 113 -9.16 0.66 -4.43
N LEU A 114 -8.41 1.77 -4.61
CA LEU A 114 -7.48 2.25 -3.60
C LEU A 114 -8.18 2.69 -2.30
N GLY A 115 -9.43 3.15 -2.38
CA GLY A 115 -10.25 3.44 -1.21
C GLY A 115 -10.46 2.19 -0.35
N ASP A 116 -10.86 1.09 -0.97
CA ASP A 116 -11.04 -0.20 -0.28
C ASP A 116 -9.73 -0.70 0.36
N THR A 117 -8.61 -0.56 -0.34
CA THR A 117 -7.27 -0.90 0.18
C THR A 117 -6.88 0.00 1.35
N ALA A 118 -7.16 1.31 1.29
CA ALA A 118 -6.88 2.24 2.37
C ALA A 118 -7.67 1.89 3.64
N ASP A 119 -8.94 1.51 3.48
CA ASP A 119 -9.79 1.06 4.59
C ASP A 119 -9.29 -0.26 5.20
N ALA A 120 -8.83 -1.20 4.36
CA ALA A 120 -8.23 -2.44 4.83
C ALA A 120 -6.96 -2.18 5.65
N ILE A 121 -6.06 -1.32 5.17
CA ILE A 121 -4.86 -0.88 5.90
C ILE A 121 -5.25 -0.26 7.25
N ALA A 122 -6.27 0.61 7.28
CA ALA A 122 -6.72 1.25 8.51
C ALA A 122 -7.25 0.23 9.54
N ARG A 123 -8.04 -0.76 9.09
CA ARG A 123 -8.54 -1.84 9.96
C ARG A 123 -7.40 -2.69 10.51
N GLN A 124 -6.44 -3.09 9.67
CA GLN A 124 -5.30 -3.88 10.13
C GLN A 124 -4.41 -3.08 11.09
N ALA A 125 -4.19 -1.78 10.84
CA ALA A 125 -3.43 -0.91 11.73
C ALA A 125 -4.09 -0.79 13.12
N ALA A 126 -5.42 -0.64 13.17
CA ALA A 126 -6.17 -0.65 14.43
C ALA A 126 -6.06 -1.99 15.16
N TYR A 127 -6.11 -3.10 14.43
CA TYR A 127 -5.92 -4.42 15.01
C TYR A 127 -4.51 -4.60 15.60
N LEU A 128 -3.46 -4.25 14.86
CA LEU A 128 -2.07 -4.29 15.34
C LEU A 128 -1.85 -3.39 16.56
N ALA A 129 -2.48 -2.21 16.60
CA ALA A 129 -2.43 -1.35 17.78
C ALA A 129 -3.01 -2.07 19.02
N SER A 130 -4.15 -2.77 18.86
CA SER A 130 -4.74 -3.57 19.95
C SER A 130 -3.87 -4.76 20.39
N LEU A 131 -2.98 -5.26 19.54
CA LEU A 131 -1.97 -6.25 19.92
C LEU A 131 -0.81 -5.60 20.68
N THR A 132 -0.45 -4.37 20.32
CA THR A 132 0.62 -3.60 20.98
C THR A 132 0.28 -3.24 22.42
N GLU A 133 -1.00 -2.99 22.73
CA GLU A 133 -1.46 -2.78 24.12
C GLU A 133 -1.08 -3.97 25.04
N ARG A 134 -0.99 -5.19 24.50
CA ARG A 134 -0.52 -6.37 25.25
C ARG A 134 0.99 -6.45 25.39
N CYS A 135 1.73 -5.71 24.57
CA CYS A 135 3.19 -5.60 24.61
C CYS A 135 3.70 -4.54 25.60
N GLY A 136 2.80 -3.71 26.15
CA GLY A 136 3.15 -2.59 27.05
C GLY A 136 2.27 -2.46 28.30
N GLY A 137 1.47 -3.49 28.64
CA GLY A 137 0.71 -3.53 29.89
C GLY A 137 1.52 -4.15 31.03
N GLY A 138 2.45 -3.37 31.60
CA GLY A 138 3.12 -3.63 32.88
C GLY A 138 2.83 -2.50 33.85
#